data_AF-A0A9Q3PRH0-F1
#
_entry.id   AF-A0A9Q3PRH0-F1
#
_cell.length_a   1.000
_cell.length_b   1.000
_cell.length_c   1.000
_cell.angle_alpha   90.00
_cell.angle_beta   90.00
_cell.angle_gamma   90.00
#
_symmetry.space_group_name_H-M   'P 1'
#
loop_
_entity.id
_entity.type
_entity.pdbx_description
1 polymer ?
#
loop_
_entity_poly.entity_id
_entity_poly.type
_entity_poly.pdbx_seq_one_letter_code
_entity_poly.pdbx_strand_id
1 'polypeptide(L)'
;MRANLTYCGDLGLLCTAYDHYVHYVLAERYRKESQDQRWNEHEVERKVVQRARQRLRDWCYKFLVAHNYAKRYQIIASDVNAHSDNEYNAKAGVYVIKTLAYKSENATAFFRRLDCKIKDVEAMMGRRSNQ
;
A
#
# COMPACT_ATOMS: atom_id res chain seq x y z
N MET A 1 1.29 -21.61 -7.59
CA MET A 1 1.86 -20.98 -8.80
C MET A 1 0.73 -20.65 -9.76
N ARG A 2 0.58 -19.40 -10.21
CA ARG A 2 -0.39 -19.06 -11.27
C ARG A 2 0.36 -19.16 -12.60
N ALA A 3 0.13 -20.22 -13.34
CA ALA A 3 0.83 -20.47 -14.60
C ALA A 3 0.36 -19.49 -15.67
N ASN A 4 1.30 -18.91 -16.41
CA ASN A 4 0.98 -18.15 -17.60
C ASN A 4 0.71 -19.12 -18.76
N LEU A 5 -0.53 -19.12 -19.24
CA LEU A 5 -1.01 -20.06 -20.25
C LEU A 5 -0.24 -19.97 -21.58
N THR A 6 0.40 -18.82 -21.87
CA THR A 6 1.22 -18.66 -23.08
C THR A 6 2.44 -19.56 -23.10
N TYR A 7 2.92 -20.01 -21.93
CA TYR A 7 4.13 -20.83 -21.80
C TYR A 7 3.82 -22.28 -21.39
N CYS A 8 2.56 -22.70 -21.41
CA CYS A 8 2.17 -24.05 -21.00
C CYS A 8 2.78 -25.17 -21.86
N GLY A 9 3.19 -24.88 -23.09
CA GLY A 9 3.85 -25.84 -23.97
C GLY A 9 5.36 -25.97 -23.75
N ASP A 10 5.98 -25.04 -23.03
CA ASP A 10 7.42 -25.09 -22.72
C ASP A 10 7.64 -25.81 -21.39
N LEU A 11 7.74 -27.14 -21.49
CA LEU A 11 7.98 -28.03 -20.36
C LEU A 11 9.30 -27.72 -19.63
N GLY A 12 10.34 -27.29 -20.36
CA GLY A 12 11.64 -26.97 -19.76
C GLY A 12 11.56 -25.73 -18.86
N LEU A 13 10.87 -24.69 -19.33
CA LEU A 13 10.59 -23.50 -18.53
C LEU A 13 9.70 -23.83 -17.33
N LEU A 14 8.69 -24.69 -17.50
CA LEU A 14 7.82 -25.16 -16.42
C LEU A 14 8.59 -25.91 -15.34
N CYS A 15 9.47 -26.84 -15.71
CA CYS A 15 10.33 -27.55 -14.75
C CYS A 15 11.23 -26.58 -13.98
N THR A 16 11.91 -25.68 -14.70
CA THR A 16 12.79 -24.68 -14.07
C THR A 16 12.04 -23.76 -13.10
N ALA A 17 10.84 -23.32 -13.50
CA ALA A 17 10.00 -22.46 -12.67
C ALA A 17 9.42 -23.22 -11.45
N TYR A 18 9.12 -24.51 -11.62
CA TYR A 18 8.69 -25.39 -10.53
C TYR A 18 9.81 -25.58 -9.50
N ASP A 19 11.02 -25.92 -9.96
CA ASP A 19 12.18 -26.15 -9.08
C ASP A 19 12.51 -24.88 -8.29
N HIS A 20 12.53 -23.72 -8.94
CA HIS A 20 12.71 -22.45 -8.24
C HIS A 20 11.59 -22.18 -7.24
N TYR A 21 10.33 -22.44 -7.61
CA TYR A 21 9.20 -22.23 -6.71
C TYR A 21 9.29 -23.12 -5.46
N VAL A 22 9.64 -24.40 -5.62
CA VAL A 22 9.72 -25.34 -4.49
C VAL A 22 10.96 -25.08 -3.63
N HIS A 23 12.14 -25.07 -4.25
CA HIS A 23 13.40 -25.06 -3.51
C HIS A 23 13.81 -23.68 -3.01
N TYR A 24 13.29 -22.61 -3.63
CA TYR A 24 13.58 -21.25 -3.18
C TYR A 24 12.37 -20.64 -2.47
N VAL A 25 11.24 -20.47 -3.17
CA VAL A 25 10.09 -19.73 -2.62
C VAL A 25 9.42 -20.48 -1.46
N LEU A 26 9.08 -21.77 -1.64
CA LEU A 26 8.44 -22.55 -0.58
C LEU A 26 9.41 -22.87 0.56
N ALA A 27 10.66 -23.20 0.27
CA ALA A 27 11.67 -23.46 1.30
C ALA A 27 11.91 -22.23 2.19
N GLU A 28 12.03 -21.03 1.59
CA GLU A 28 12.19 -19.80 2.37
C GLU A 28 10.93 -19.49 3.19
N ARG A 29 9.74 -19.72 2.61
CA ARG A 29 8.47 -19.57 3.30
C ARG A 29 8.36 -20.49 4.51
N TYR A 30 8.72 -21.77 4.34
CA TYR A 30 8.72 -22.77 5.40
C TYR A 30 9.70 -22.41 6.53
N ARG A 31 10.93 -21.99 6.18
CA ARG A 31 11.93 -21.57 7.17
C ARG A 31 11.45 -20.41 8.04
N LYS A 32 10.68 -19.47 7.46
CA LYS A 32 10.10 -18.34 8.20
C LYS A 32 8.92 -18.78 9.06
N GLU A 33 8.04 -19.64 8.54
CA GLU A 33 6.93 -20.21 9.30
C GLU A 33 7.38 -21.11 10.45
N SER A 34 8.51 -21.82 10.32
CA SER A 34 9.04 -22.66 11.39
C SER A 34 9.53 -21.82 12.59
N GLN A 35 9.85 -20.55 12.37
CA GLN A 35 10.24 -19.61 13.43
C GLN A 35 9.03 -18.88 14.01
N ASP A 36 8.10 -18.47 13.15
CA ASP A 36 6.84 -17.82 13.53
C ASP A 36 5.72 -18.32 12.61
N GLN A 37 4.83 -19.13 13.18
CA GLN A 37 3.76 -19.81 12.46
C GLN A 37 2.78 -18.83 11.78
N ARG A 38 2.71 -17.57 12.25
CA ARG A 38 1.84 -16.53 11.67
C ARG A 38 2.60 -15.54 10.80
N TRP A 39 3.89 -15.76 10.54
CA TRP A 39 4.73 -14.82 9.79
C TRP A 39 4.14 -14.44 8.43
N ASN A 40 3.59 -15.42 7.70
CA ASN A 40 2.98 -15.18 6.39
C ASN A 40 1.69 -14.39 6.49
N GLU A 41 0.84 -14.66 7.49
CA GLU A 41 -0.37 -13.86 7.73
C GLU A 41 0.02 -12.40 7.95
N HIS A 42 1.03 -12.16 8.80
CA HIS A 42 1.53 -10.83 9.09
C HIS A 42 2.14 -10.16 7.86
N GLU A 43 2.86 -10.90 7.01
CA GLU A 43 3.42 -10.37 5.77
C GLU A 43 2.35 -10.00 4.75
N VAL A 44 1.33 -10.84 4.59
CA VAL A 44 0.18 -10.56 3.72
C VAL A 44 -0.55 -9.31 4.22
N GLU A 45 -0.84 -9.21 5.52
CA GLU A 45 -1.46 -8.02 6.11
C GLU A 45 -0.63 -6.76 5.88
N ARG A 46 0.70 -6.83 6.06
CA ARG A 46 1.61 -5.71 5.76
C ARG A 46 1.54 -5.29 4.29
N LYS A 47 1.52 -6.25 3.35
CA LYS A 47 1.43 -5.98 1.90
C LYS A 47 0.10 -5.35 1.54
N VAL A 48 -1.01 -5.78 2.14
CA VAL A 48 -2.34 -5.18 1.95
C VAL A 48 -2.34 -3.72 2.39
N VAL A 49 -1.83 -3.42 3.59
CA VAL A 49 -1.72 -2.05 4.09
C VAL A 49 -0.83 -1.19 3.19
N GLN A 50 0.33 -1.72 2.77
CA GLN A 50 1.23 -1.01 1.86
C GLN A 50 0.56 -0.72 0.51
N ARG A 51 -0.23 -1.66 -0.03
CA ARG A 51 -0.96 -1.46 -1.28
C ARG A 51 -2.06 -0.42 -1.14
N ALA A 52 -2.77 -0.39 -0.01
CA ALA A 52 -3.75 0.65 0.28
C ALA A 52 -3.10 2.04 0.34
N ARG A 53 -1.93 2.16 0.98
CA ARG A 53 -1.14 3.41 1.01
C ARG A 53 -0.72 3.87 -0.38
N GLN A 54 -0.25 2.96 -1.24
CA GLN A 54 0.09 3.29 -2.63
C GLN A 54 -1.11 3.88 -3.38
N ARG A 55 -2.30 3.28 -3.22
CA ARG A 55 -3.53 3.79 -3.85
C ARG A 55 -3.90 5.19 -3.36
N LEU A 56 -3.80 5.43 -2.06
CA LEU A 56 -4.07 6.76 -1.47
C LEU A 56 -3.08 7.80 -1.99
N ARG A 57 -1.79 7.46 -2.02
CA ARG A 57 -0.71 8.28 -2.58
C ARG A 57 -0.99 8.66 -4.03
N ASP A 58 -1.31 7.68 -4.87
CA ASP A 58 -1.59 7.89 -6.29
C ASP A 58 -2.83 8.78 -6.49
N TRP A 59 -3.85 8.63 -5.64
CA TRP A 59 -5.07 9.44 -5.68
C TRP A 59 -4.81 10.90 -5.26
N CYS A 60 -4.12 11.12 -4.14
CA CYS A 60 -3.71 12.45 -3.69
C CYS A 60 -2.85 13.16 -4.74
N TYR A 61 -1.87 12.46 -5.32
CA TYR A 61 -1.02 13.00 -6.37
C TYR A 61 -1.83 13.42 -7.60
N LYS A 62 -2.72 12.55 -8.09
CA LYS A 62 -3.60 12.87 -9.23
C LYS A 62 -4.47 14.10 -8.96
N PHE A 63 -5.02 14.21 -7.75
CA PHE A 63 -5.81 15.39 -7.36
C PHE A 63 -4.98 16.68 -7.43
N LEU A 64 -3.77 16.66 -6.87
CA LEU A 64 -2.88 17.83 -6.85
C LEU A 64 -2.48 18.27 -8.26
N VAL A 65 -2.20 17.31 -9.14
CA VAL A 65 -1.88 17.58 -10.55
C VAL A 65 -3.10 18.16 -11.28
N ALA A 66 -4.28 17.56 -11.11
CA ALA A 66 -5.51 18.01 -11.78
C ALA A 66 -5.91 19.44 -11.40
N HIS A 67 -5.61 19.86 -10.17
CA HIS A 67 -5.93 21.20 -9.65
C HIS A 67 -4.73 22.17 -9.73
N ASN A 68 -3.66 21.82 -10.45
CA ASN A 68 -2.49 22.67 -10.68
C ASN A 68 -1.81 23.19 -9.39
N TYR A 69 -1.77 22.38 -8.34
CA TYR A 69 -1.03 22.75 -7.11
C TYR A 69 0.47 22.84 -7.38
N ALA A 70 1.16 23.68 -6.60
CA ALA A 70 2.61 23.89 -6.74
C ALA A 70 3.40 22.57 -6.71
N LYS A 71 4.42 22.44 -7.56
CA LYS A 71 5.26 21.23 -7.72
C LYS A 71 5.81 20.70 -6.39
N ARG A 72 6.13 21.59 -5.44
CA ARG A 72 6.60 21.20 -4.10
C ARG A 72 5.64 20.25 -3.37
N TYR A 73 4.33 20.48 -3.49
CA TYR A 73 3.31 19.64 -2.85
C TYR A 73 3.10 18.33 -3.60
N GLN A 74 3.24 18.34 -4.92
CA GLN A 74 3.19 17.13 -5.74
C GLN A 74 4.36 16.20 -5.39
N ILE A 75 5.56 16.74 -5.16
CA ILE A 75 6.73 15.97 -4.73
C ILE A 75 6.47 15.33 -3.37
N ILE A 76 5.96 16.09 -2.40
CA ILE A 76 5.62 15.56 -1.06
C ILE A 76 4.58 14.42 -1.18
N ALA A 77 3.53 14.62 -1.97
CA ALA A 77 2.49 13.60 -2.18
C ALA A 77 2.92 12.44 -3.09
N SER A 78 4.09 12.52 -3.74
CA SER A 78 4.61 11.43 -4.57
C SER A 78 5.35 10.37 -3.75
N ASP A 79 5.76 10.66 -2.52
CA ASP A 79 6.40 9.70 -1.64
C ASP A 79 5.36 8.80 -0.97
N VAL A 80 5.55 7.47 -1.05
CA VAL A 80 4.67 6.48 -0.41
C VAL A 80 4.79 6.48 1.11
N ASN A 81 5.90 6.99 1.65
CA ASN A 81 6.14 7.10 3.09
C ASN A 81 5.54 8.38 3.69
N ALA A 82 5.20 9.35 2.84
CA ALA A 82 4.56 10.60 3.24
C ALA A 82 3.04 10.40 3.30
N HIS A 83 2.54 10.01 4.48
CA HIS A 83 1.11 9.81 4.73
C HIS A 83 0.69 10.28 6.13
N SER A 84 -0.60 10.61 6.28
CA SER A 84 -1.22 10.97 7.57
C SER A 84 -1.19 9.80 8.56
N ASP A 85 -1.17 10.12 9.86
CA ASP A 85 -0.91 9.17 10.96
C ASP A 85 -2.18 8.55 11.59
N ASN A 86 -3.29 8.54 10.86
CA ASN A 86 -4.58 8.05 11.36
C ASN A 86 -4.92 6.67 10.81
N GLU A 87 -3.98 5.72 10.85
CA GLU A 87 -4.32 4.34 10.49
C GLU A 87 -5.17 3.71 11.59
N TYR A 88 -6.45 3.51 11.28
CA TYR A 88 -7.35 2.78 12.16
C TYR A 88 -6.98 1.30 12.18
N ASN A 89 -6.70 0.76 13.36
CA ASN A 89 -6.48 -0.65 13.57
C ASN A 89 -7.78 -1.29 14.05
N ALA A 90 -8.51 -1.91 13.12
CA ALA A 90 -9.79 -2.58 13.41
C ALA A 90 -9.66 -3.72 14.44
N LYS A 91 -8.51 -4.39 14.53
CA LYS A 91 -8.30 -5.46 15.53
C LYS A 91 -8.23 -4.91 16.95
N ALA A 92 -7.67 -3.71 17.12
CA ALA A 92 -7.50 -3.08 18.42
C ALA A 92 -8.56 -2.01 18.72
N GLY A 93 -9.41 -1.66 17.74
CA GLY A 93 -10.42 -0.61 17.87
C GLY A 93 -9.85 0.81 18.02
N VAL A 94 -8.55 1.01 17.78
CA VAL A 94 -7.84 2.28 18.03
C VAL A 94 -7.14 2.81 16.78
N TYR A 95 -6.96 4.12 16.73
CA TYR A 95 -6.06 4.75 15.76
C TYR A 95 -4.62 4.56 16.20
N VAL A 96 -3.79 3.98 15.33
CA VAL A 96 -2.37 3.76 15.60
C VAL A 96 -1.59 4.98 15.17
N ILE A 97 -1.11 5.74 16.14
CA ILE A 97 -0.15 6.84 15.96
C ILE A 97 1.23 6.20 15.77
N LYS A 98 1.80 6.28 14.56
CA LYS A 98 3.14 5.80 14.25
C LYS A 98 4.10 6.98 14.37
N THR A 99 4.66 7.17 15.56
CA THR A 99 5.80 8.05 15.84
C THR A 99 7.07 7.50 15.18
N LEU A 100 7.17 7.62 13.86
CA LEU A 100 8.38 7.36 13.10
C LEU A 100 9.27 8.60 13.16
N ALA A 101 10.55 8.44 13.47
CA ALA A 101 11.50 9.54 13.70
C ALA A 101 11.64 10.54 12.53
N TYR A 102 11.31 10.12 11.31
CA TYR A 102 11.41 10.92 10.10
C TYR A 102 10.11 11.65 9.73
N LYS A 103 9.05 11.55 10.53
CA LYS A 103 7.76 12.18 10.24
C LYS A 103 7.62 13.53 10.94
N SER A 104 7.27 14.56 10.16
CA SER A 104 6.95 15.88 10.71
C SER A 104 5.46 16.03 10.96
N GLU A 105 5.10 16.69 12.06
CA GLU A 105 3.70 17.05 12.38
C GLU A 105 3.06 17.88 11.25
N ASN A 106 3.87 18.73 10.62
CA ASN A 106 3.46 19.55 9.48
C ASN A 106 3.01 18.71 8.27
N ALA A 107 3.67 17.58 7.98
CA ALA A 107 3.25 16.68 6.91
C ALA A 107 1.88 16.06 7.23
N THR A 108 1.65 15.63 8.46
CA THR A 108 0.35 15.10 8.90
C THR A 108 -0.75 16.14 8.76
N ALA A 109 -0.50 17.38 9.21
CA ALA A 109 -1.45 18.48 9.06
C ALA A 109 -1.76 18.79 7.59
N PHE A 110 -0.75 18.76 6.72
CA PHE A 110 -0.92 18.93 5.27
C PHE A 110 -1.84 17.86 4.67
N PHE A 111 -1.57 16.57 4.91
CA PHE A 111 -2.38 15.49 4.37
C PHE A 111 -3.82 15.51 4.89
N ARG A 112 -4.04 15.84 6.17
CA ARG A 112 -5.39 16.02 6.71
C ARG A 112 -6.16 17.13 5.98
N ARG A 113 -5.51 18.27 5.73
CA ARG A 113 -6.14 19.37 4.96
C ARG A 113 -6.41 18.97 3.52
N LEU A 114 -5.51 18.21 2.91
CA LEU A 114 -5.69 17.67 1.57
C LEU A 114 -6.90 16.73 1.52
N ASP A 115 -7.00 15.77 2.44
CA ASP A 115 -8.13 14.84 2.52
C ASP A 115 -9.47 15.58 2.69
N CYS A 116 -9.52 16.58 3.58
CA CYS A 116 -10.71 17.43 3.73
C CYS A 116 -11.06 18.14 2.42
N LYS A 117 -10.08 18.71 1.73
CA LYS A 117 -10.31 19.39 0.44
C LYS A 117 -10.81 18.45 -0.63
N ILE A 118 -10.30 17.22 -0.68
CA ILE A 118 -10.76 16.27 -1.69
C ILE A 118 -12.20 15.84 -1.38
N LYS A 119 -12.53 15.58 -0.10
CA LYS A 119 -13.92 15.32 0.31
C LYS A 119 -14.87 16.47 -0.03
N ASP A 120 -14.45 17.71 0.21
CA ASP A 120 -15.22 18.91 -0.15
C ASP A 120 -15.54 18.91 -1.66
N VAL A 121 -14.53 18.68 -2.50
CA VAL A 121 -14.66 18.67 -3.96
C VAL A 121 -15.53 17.50 -4.44
N GLU A 122 -15.37 16.31 -3.86
CA GLU A 122 -16.21 15.14 -4.17
C GLU A 122 -17.67 15.37 -3.82
N ALA A 123 -17.94 15.99 -2.67
CA ALA A 123 -19.28 16.38 -2.25
C ALA A 123 -19.90 17.40 -3.22
N MET A 124 -19.14 18.41 -3.65
CA MET A 124 -19.59 19.38 -4.65
C MET A 124 -19.86 18.74 -6.03
N MET A 125 -19.08 17.72 -6.40
CA MET A 125 -19.23 16.97 -7.65
C MET A 125 -20.35 15.92 -7.61
N GLY A 126 -21.10 15.81 -6.51
CA GLY A 126 -22.18 14.84 -6.34
C GLY A 126 -21.70 13.38 -6.23
N ARG A 127 -20.39 13.14 -6.11
CA ARG A 127 -19.83 11.80 -5.89
C ARG A 127 -19.89 11.53 -4.39
N ARG A 128 -21.03 11.02 -3.91
CA ARG A 128 -21.08 10.45 -2.56
C ARG A 128 -20.17 9.23 -2.53
N SER A 129 -19.05 9.36 -1.83
CA SER A 129 -18.27 8.22 -1.35
C SER A 129 -19.18 7.38 -0.48
N ASN A 130 -19.74 6.29 -1.03
CA ASN A 130 -20.34 5.23 -0.23
C ASN A 130 -19.23 4.65 0.65
N GLN A 131 -19.19 5.10 1.91
CA GLN A 131 -18.62 4.39 3.03
C GLN A 131 -19.74 4.12 4.01
#